data_AF-A9G331-F1
#
_entry.id   AF-A9G331-F1
#
_cell.length_a   1.000
_cell.length_b   1.000
_cell.length_c   1.000
_cell.angle_alpha   90.00
_cell.angle_beta   90.00
_cell.angle_gamma   90.00
#
_symmetry.space_group_name_H-M   'P 1'
#
loop_
_entity.id
_entity.type
_entity.pdbx_description
1 polymer ?
#
loop_
_entity_poly.entity_id
_entity_poly.type
_entity_poly.pdbx_seq_one_letter_code
_entity_poly.pdbx_strand_id
1 'polypeptide(L)' 'MPYLVFRNFPDNTPIPDDCYSCDGAPDWAALLEWICPDLSRDEAERLAVIGEASGSRPDVAGLKRLIEEHLKP' A
#
# COMPACT_ATOMS: atom_id res chain seq x y z
N MET A 1 -1.30 -13.76 -15.45
CA MET A 1 -1.18 -12.58 -14.57
C MET A 1 -0.53 -13.06 -13.29
N PRO A 2 0.61 -12.49 -12.85
CA PRO A 2 1.15 -12.86 -11.56
C PRO A 2 0.10 -12.50 -10.51
N TYR A 3 -0.35 -13.52 -9.78
CA TYR A 3 -1.31 -13.33 -8.70
C TYR A 3 -0.53 -12.69 -7.56
N LEU A 4 -0.67 -11.37 -7.38
CA LEU A 4 -0.08 -10.68 -6.23
C LEU A 4 -0.62 -11.32 -4.94
N VAL A 5 0.27 -11.78 -4.07
CA VAL A 5 -0.10 -12.35 -2.79
C VAL A 5 -0.13 -11.24 -1.76
N PHE A 6 -1.33 -10.79 -1.41
CA PHE A 6 -1.51 -9.90 -0.27
C PHE A 6 -1.15 -10.64 1.02
N ARG A 7 -0.40 -9.97 1.90
CA ARG A 7 -0.26 -10.45 3.27
C ARG A 7 -1.64 -10.48 3.93
N ASN A 8 -1.96 -11.61 4.53
CA ASN A 8 -3.25 -11.82 5.18
C ASN A 8 -3.24 -11.18 6.58
N PHE A 9 -3.48 -9.88 6.61
CA PHE A 9 -3.70 -9.12 7.85
C PHE A 9 -5.20 -9.02 8.14
N PRO A 10 -5.64 -9.17 9.41
CA PRO A 10 -6.97 -8.70 9.79
C PRO A 10 -7.06 -7.20 9.49
N ASP A 11 -8.19 -6.71 8.98
CA ASP A 11 -8.30 -5.33 8.47
C ASP A 11 -8.07 -4.25 9.56
N ASN A 12 -8.12 -4.62 10.85
CA ASN A 12 -7.77 -3.77 11.99
C ASN A 12 -6.29 -3.83 12.39
N THR A 13 -5.41 -4.40 11.57
CA THR A 13 -3.97 -4.49 11.89
C THR A 13 -3.39 -3.08 11.94
N PRO A 14 -2.75 -2.67 13.05
CA PRO A 14 -2.08 -1.39 13.10
C PRO A 14 -0.94 -1.34 12.09
N ILE A 15 -0.78 -0.19 11.44
CA ILE A 15 0.33 0.07 10.54
C ILE A 15 1.65 -0.03 11.32
N PRO A 16 2.67 -0.73 10.79
CA PRO A 16 3.99 -0.79 11.43
C PRO A 16 4.62 0.60 11.57
N ASP A 17 5.38 0.82 12.63
CA ASP A 17 6.14 2.08 12.83
C ASP A 17 7.11 2.35 11.66
N ASP A 18 7.67 1.30 11.05
CA ASP A 18 8.56 1.36 9.88
C ASP A 18 7.87 1.88 8.60
N CYS A 19 6.55 1.99 8.60
CA CYS A 19 5.75 2.54 7.50
C CYS A 19 5.42 4.03 7.70
N TYR A 20 6.07 4.69 8.65
CA TYR A 20 5.98 6.14 8.83
C TYR A 20 7.31 6.81 8.45
N SER A 21 7.22 7.89 7.69
CA SER A 21 8.34 8.78 7.41
C SER A 21 8.79 9.51 8.68
N CYS A 22 9.98 10.11 8.65
CA CYS A 22 10.55 10.82 9.79
C CYS A 22 9.65 11.92 10.36
N ASP A 23 8.77 12.51 9.53
CA ASP A 23 7.80 13.53 9.94
C ASP A 23 6.50 12.95 10.55
N GLY A 24 6.44 11.63 10.76
CA GLY A 24 5.25 10.92 11.27
C GLY A 24 4.13 10.78 10.23
N ALA A 25 4.38 11.19 8.98
CA ALA A 25 3.48 10.95 7.87
C ALA A 25 3.57 9.48 7.42
N PRO A 26 2.45 8.83 7.04
CA PRO A 26 2.50 7.46 6.54
C PRO A 26 3.23 7.41 5.19
N ASP A 27 4.25 6.55 5.10
CA ASP A 27 4.97 6.24 3.87
C ASP A 27 4.13 5.26 3.05
N TRP A 28 3.51 5.76 1.99
CA TRP A 28 2.61 4.98 1.15
C TRP A 28 3.33 3.87 0.39
N ALA A 29 4.58 4.07 -0.03
CA ALA A 29 5.32 3.04 -0.76
C ALA A 29 5.65 1.87 0.18
N ALA A 30 6.16 2.18 1.38
CA ALA A 30 6.43 1.19 2.41
C ALA A 30 5.16 0.43 2.83
N LEU A 31 4.01 1.11 2.89
CA LEU A 31 2.71 0.49 3.18
C LEU A 31 2.26 -0.49 2.08
N LEU A 32 2.46 -0.13 0.82
CA LEU A 32 2.12 -0.96 -0.33
C LEU A 32 3.04 -2.18 -0.44
N GLU A 33 4.34 -2.01 -0.20
CA GLU A 33 5.30 -3.13 -0.11
C GLU A 33 4.99 -4.03 1.10
N TRP A 34 4.55 -3.44 2.21
CA TRP A 34 4.21 -4.20 3.42
C TRP A 34 2.98 -5.09 3.21
N ILE A 35 1.94 -4.58 2.55
CA ILE A 35 0.70 -5.33 2.28
C ILE A 35 0.85 -6.29 1.10
N CYS A 36 1.72 -5.97 0.14
CA CYS A 36 1.96 -6.75 -1.06
C CYS A 36 3.47 -6.82 -1.35
N PRO A 37 4.18 -7.80 -0.76
CA PRO A 37 5.63 -7.93 -0.94
C PRO A 37 6.05 -8.35 -2.35
N ASP A 38 5.10 -8.84 -3.18
CA ASP A 38 5.33 -9.12 -4.60
C ASP A 38 5.27 -7.86 -5.48
N LEU A 39 4.85 -6.71 -4.93
CA LEU A 39 4.80 -5.45 -5.65
C LEU A 39 6.22 -4.91 -5.84
N SER A 40 6.62 -4.57 -7.07
CA SER A 40 7.93 -3.97 -7.30
C SER A 40 7.98 -2.57 -6.67
N ARG A 41 9.16 -2.13 -6.25
CA ARG A 41 9.35 -0.78 -5.69
C ARG A 41 8.86 0.32 -6.63
N ASP A 42 9.15 0.24 -7.94
CA ASP A 42 8.64 1.20 -8.92
C ASP A 42 7.10 1.26 -8.99
N GLU A 43 6.42 0.11 -8.81
CA GLU A 43 4.96 0.03 -8.79
C GLU A 43 4.41 0.61 -7.49
N ALA A 44 5.05 0.29 -6.35
CA ALA A 44 4.72 0.86 -5.05
C ALA A 44 4.85 2.39 -5.05
N GLU A 45 5.92 2.95 -5.60
CA GLU A 45 6.13 4.41 -5.69
C GLU A 45 5.08 5.08 -6.59
N ARG A 46 4.70 4.46 -7.73
CA ARG A 46 3.62 4.99 -8.58
C ARG A 46 2.28 4.98 -7.88
N LEU A 47 1.97 3.89 -7.19
CA LEU A 47 0.73 3.75 -6.45
C LEU A 47 0.69 4.68 -5.24
N ALA A 48 1.83 4.92 -4.58
CA ALA A 48 1.96 5.89 -3.51
C ALA A 48 1.50 7.28 -3.96
N VAL A 49 1.98 7.76 -5.12
CA VAL A 49 1.55 9.06 -5.68
C VAL A 49 0.04 9.11 -5.91
N ILE A 50 -0.57 8.02 -6.39
CA ILE A 50 -2.03 7.96 -6.61
C ILE A 50 -2.78 7.95 -5.27
N GLY A 51 -2.30 7.18 -4.31
CA GLY A 51 -2.86 7.08 -2.97
C GLY A 51 -2.80 8.41 -2.22
N GLU A 52 -1.65 9.07 -2.21
CA GLU A 52 -1.44 10.40 -1.63
C GLU A 52 -2.34 11.45 -2.29
N ALA A 53 -2.44 11.44 -3.62
CA ALA A 53 -3.30 12.37 -4.35
C ALA A 53 -4.80 12.18 -4.06
N SER A 54 -5.21 10.99 -3.61
CA SER A 54 -6.61 10.72 -3.26
C SER A 54 -7.05 11.41 -1.96
N GLY A 55 -6.11 11.91 -1.16
CA GLY A 55 -6.38 12.54 0.15
C GLY A 55 -7.00 11.60 1.19
N SER A 56 -7.09 10.29 0.88
CA SER A 56 -7.61 9.29 1.80
C SER A 56 -6.56 8.90 2.83
N ARG A 57 -6.99 8.43 3.99
CA ARG A 57 -6.07 7.85 4.97
C ARG A 57 -5.61 6.48 4.43
N PRO A 58 -4.34 6.10 4.55
CA PRO A 58 -3.89 4.80 4.07
C PRO A 58 -4.29 3.72 5.07
N ASP A 59 -5.51 3.20 4.93
CA ASP A 59 -5.96 2.00 5.64
C ASP A 59 -5.75 0.74 4.80
N VAL A 60 -5.73 -0.42 5.48
CA VAL A 60 -5.47 -1.74 4.85
C VAL A 60 -6.42 -2.01 3.69
N ALA A 61 -7.71 -1.65 3.80
CA ALA A 61 -8.69 -1.89 2.76
C ALA A 61 -8.48 -0.94 1.56
N GLY A 62 -8.15 0.33 1.82
CA GLY A 62 -7.77 1.31 0.80
C GLY A 62 -6.54 0.88 0.00
N LEU A 63 -5.49 0.41 0.69
CA LEU A 63 -4.26 -0.07 0.05
C LEU A 63 -4.51 -1.31 -0.82
N LYS A 64 -5.28 -2.30 -0.33
CA LYS A 64 -5.67 -3.48 -1.12
C LYS A 64 -6.42 -3.05 -2.39
N ARG A 65 -7.43 -2.21 -2.22
CA ARG A 65 -8.25 -1.72 -3.34
C ARG A 65 -7.42 -0.98 -4.37
N LEU A 66 -6.47 -0.14 -3.95
CA LEU A 66 -5.58 0.59 -4.85
C LEU A 66 -4.75 -0.37 -5.73
N ILE A 67 -4.20 -1.42 -5.12
CA ILE A 67 -3.43 -2.46 -5.83
C ILE A 67 -4.34 -3.27 -6.76
N GLU A 68 -5.54 -3.65 -6.30
CA GLU A 68 -6.51 -4.38 -7.13
C GLU A 68 -6.97 -3.57 -8.35
N GLU A 69 -7.23 -2.28 -8.19
CA GLU A 69 -7.59 -1.38 -9.30
C GLU A 69 -6.41 -1.21 -10.28
N HIS A 70 -5.16 -1.20 -9.80
CA HIS A 70 -3.98 -1.15 -10.64
C HIS A 70 -3.76 -2.42 -11.46
N LEU A 71 -4.09 -3.58 -10.89
CA LEU A 71 -3.98 -4.88 -11.55
C LEU A 71 -5.11 -5.18 -12.54
N LYS A 72 -6.17 -4.36 -12.57
CA LYS A 72 -7.23 -4.52 -13.56
C LYS A 72 -6.68 -4.18 -14.96
N PRO A 73 -6.89 -5.05 -15.96
CA PRO A 73 -6.44 -4.82 -17.33
C PRO A 73 -7.16 -3.66 -18.01
#